data_AF-A0A7L4YSJ2-F1
#
_entry.id   AF-A0A7L4YSJ2-F1
#
_cell.length_a   1.000
_cell.length_b   1.000
_cell.length_c   1.000
_cell.angle_alpha   90.00
_cell.angle_beta   90.00
_cell.angle_gamma   90.00
#
_symmetry.space_group_name_H-M   'P 1'
#
loop_
_entity.id
_entity.type
_entity.pdbx_description
1 polymer ?
#
loop_
_entity_poly.entity_id
_entity_poly.type
_entity_poly.pdbx_seq_one_letter_code
_entity_poly.pdbx_strand_id
1 'polypeptide(L)'
;MATNEKSSRQRILEQGLRILHENGVSVGLGRVPMRQAAADAYLTTGAAYNIWDGQAAFHRDLAIAAVLWNDGGPLEETLRRVRTAIRAGKPWSEVVRLGAEGHVHDPHRDRGYLISLALRATAGDDEAIRTATVSRHENSVRQFARFVDELLTHYRRGMRPPYGAVDLVTAIGALSEGFGVHALSGIDHPRYAVDGRQWTLFGVSTLALCEYFTEPLEGAESAGAD
;
A
#
# COMPACT_ATOMS: atom_id res chain seq x y z
N MET A 1 29.85 14.04 -5.95
CA MET A 1 28.44 13.71 -6.28
C MET A 1 28.47 12.66 -7.38
N ALA A 2 28.50 11.38 -7.04
CA ALA A 2 28.56 10.30 -8.02
C ALA A 2 27.13 9.96 -8.43
N THR A 3 26.77 10.23 -9.69
CA THR A 3 25.53 9.75 -10.29
C THR A 3 25.62 8.22 -10.33
N ASN A 4 24.87 7.54 -9.47
CA ASN A 4 24.86 6.09 -9.39
C ASN A 4 24.20 5.55 -10.68
N GLU A 5 25.00 5.11 -11.64
CA GLU A 5 24.51 4.63 -12.94
C GLU A 5 23.71 3.33 -12.71
N LYS A 6 22.41 3.35 -13.04
CA LYS A 6 21.56 2.16 -12.88
C LYS A 6 22.04 1.05 -13.79
N SER A 7 22.22 -0.16 -13.24
CA SER A 7 22.60 -1.34 -14.02
C SER A 7 21.61 -1.62 -15.16
N SER A 8 22.08 -2.23 -16.24
CA SER A 8 21.23 -2.66 -17.37
C SER A 8 20.04 -3.51 -16.91
N ARG A 9 20.26 -4.43 -15.95
CA ARG A 9 19.18 -5.23 -15.34
C ARG A 9 18.09 -4.35 -14.75
N GLN A 10 18.49 -3.33 -13.96
CA GLN A 10 17.52 -2.45 -13.30
C GLN A 10 16.75 -1.57 -14.28
N ARG A 11 17.42 -1.05 -15.32
CA ARG A 11 16.77 -0.26 -16.37
C ARG A 11 15.69 -1.06 -17.11
N ILE A 12 15.98 -2.32 -17.44
CA ILE A 12 15.00 -3.20 -18.10
C ILE A 12 13.83 -3.51 -17.17
N LEU A 13 14.09 -3.80 -15.89
CA LEU A 13 13.01 -4.03 -14.91
C LEU A 13 12.13 -2.81 -14.72
N GLU A 14 12.69 -1.60 -14.70
CA GLU A 14 11.92 -0.35 -14.62
C GLU A 14 10.99 -0.15 -15.82
N GLN A 15 11.45 -0.47 -17.04
CA GLN A 15 10.57 -0.44 -18.21
C GLN A 15 9.52 -1.54 -18.16
N GLY A 16 9.88 -2.74 -17.71
CA GLY A 16 8.93 -3.84 -17.49
C GLY A 16 7.81 -3.45 -16.51
N LEU A 17 8.17 -2.77 -15.41
CA LEU A 17 7.20 -2.25 -14.44
C LEU A 17 6.30 -1.20 -15.08
N ARG A 18 6.87 -0.26 -15.86
CA ARG A 18 6.09 0.74 -16.58
C ARG A 18 5.06 0.10 -17.51
N ILE A 19 5.46 -0.87 -18.32
CA ILE A 19 4.58 -1.65 -19.20
C ILE A 19 3.49 -2.36 -18.38
N LEU A 20 3.84 -2.95 -17.23
CA LEU A 20 2.91 -3.63 -16.35
C LEU A 20 1.84 -2.65 -15.80
N HIS A 21 2.25 -1.46 -15.36
CA HIS A 21 1.34 -0.44 -14.83
C HIS A 21 0.45 0.17 -15.92
N GLU A 22 0.97 0.41 -17.12
CA GLU A 22 0.22 0.94 -18.27
C GLU A 22 -0.90 -0.03 -18.69
N ASN A 23 -0.62 -1.34 -18.69
CA ASN A 23 -1.56 -2.38 -19.12
C ASN A 23 -2.52 -2.87 -18.01
N GLY A 24 -2.19 -2.67 -16.74
CA GLY A 24 -3.07 -2.99 -15.59
C GLY A 24 -3.05 -4.46 -15.15
N VAL A 25 -3.71 -4.73 -14.01
CA VAL A 25 -3.74 -6.05 -13.32
C VAL A 25 -4.36 -7.14 -14.20
N SER A 26 -5.31 -6.78 -15.06
CA SER A 26 -6.08 -7.71 -15.90
C SER A 26 -5.25 -8.51 -16.89
N VAL A 27 -4.01 -8.09 -17.14
CA VAL A 27 -3.17 -8.62 -18.20
C VAL A 27 -2.09 -9.59 -17.69
N GLY A 28 -1.80 -9.60 -16.38
CA GLY A 28 -0.82 -10.49 -15.75
C GLY A 28 0.63 -10.25 -16.20
N LEU A 29 1.59 -10.74 -15.41
CA LEU A 29 3.02 -10.62 -15.73
C LEU A 29 3.38 -11.27 -17.08
N GLY A 30 2.67 -12.33 -17.46
CA GLY A 30 2.92 -13.14 -18.65
C GLY A 30 2.90 -12.38 -19.98
N ARG A 31 2.31 -11.17 -20.03
CA ARG A 31 2.26 -10.36 -21.27
C ARG A 31 3.28 -9.24 -21.33
N VAL A 32 4.14 -9.04 -20.33
CA VAL A 32 5.23 -8.05 -20.39
C VAL A 32 6.41 -8.68 -21.15
N PRO A 33 6.71 -8.29 -22.40
CA PRO A 33 7.74 -8.96 -23.18
C PRO A 33 9.13 -8.46 -22.77
N MET A 34 10.07 -9.38 -22.48
CA MET A 34 11.44 -9.02 -22.08
C MET A 34 12.13 -8.19 -23.17
N ARG A 35 11.89 -8.54 -24.44
CA ARG A 35 12.45 -7.84 -25.60
C ARG A 35 11.95 -6.40 -25.72
N GLN A 36 10.68 -6.17 -25.41
CA GLN A 36 10.09 -4.83 -25.42
C GLN A 36 10.66 -3.99 -24.28
N ALA A 37 10.68 -4.53 -23.05
CA ALA A 37 11.28 -3.85 -21.91
C ALA A 37 12.77 -3.50 -22.14
N ALA A 38 13.52 -4.38 -22.82
CA ALA A 38 14.90 -4.11 -23.20
C ALA A 38 15.03 -3.01 -24.25
N ALA A 39 14.20 -3.04 -25.30
CA ALA A 39 14.17 -2.01 -26.33
C ALA A 39 13.82 -0.63 -25.75
N ASP A 40 12.81 -0.56 -24.89
CA ASP A 40 12.39 0.66 -24.20
C ASP A 40 13.47 1.18 -23.22
N ALA A 41 14.34 0.28 -22.75
CA ALA A 41 15.51 0.62 -21.95
C ALA A 41 16.72 0.99 -22.80
N TYR A 42 16.60 1.09 -24.13
CA TYR A 42 17.67 1.32 -25.09
C TYR A 42 18.78 0.26 -25.04
N LEU A 43 18.39 -1.01 -24.85
CA LEU A 43 19.28 -2.16 -24.81
C LEU A 43 18.92 -3.18 -25.88
N THR A 44 19.92 -3.90 -26.39
CA THR A 44 19.69 -4.93 -27.40
C THR A 44 19.03 -6.16 -26.79
N THR A 45 18.36 -6.95 -27.63
CA THR A 45 17.81 -8.24 -27.22
C THR A 45 18.92 -9.18 -26.70
N GLY A 46 20.11 -9.18 -27.31
CA GLY A 46 21.25 -9.96 -26.83
C GLY A 46 21.72 -9.56 -25.43
N ALA A 47 21.72 -8.25 -25.12
CA ALA A 47 22.04 -7.79 -23.77
C ALA A 47 21.04 -8.29 -22.72
N ALA A 48 19.75 -8.40 -23.07
CA ALA A 48 18.75 -8.97 -22.17
C ALA A 48 18.96 -10.47 -21.93
N TYR A 49 19.29 -11.25 -22.97
CA TYR A 49 19.59 -12.68 -22.83
C TYR A 49 20.89 -12.97 -22.09
N ASN A 50 21.83 -12.02 -22.01
CA ASN A 50 23.00 -12.13 -21.13
C ASN A 50 22.65 -11.95 -19.64
N ILE A 51 21.51 -11.34 -19.33
CA ILE A 51 21.06 -11.09 -17.94
C ILE A 51 20.11 -12.21 -17.49
N TRP A 52 19.20 -12.63 -18.37
CA TRP A 52 18.19 -13.65 -18.07
C TRP A 52 18.24 -14.80 -19.06
N ASP A 53 18.14 -16.02 -18.53
CA ASP A 53 17.96 -17.24 -19.32
C ASP A 53 16.50 -17.37 -19.81
N GLY A 54 16.05 -16.35 -20.53
CA GLY A 54 14.74 -16.29 -21.16
C GLY A 54 13.64 -15.58 -20.37
N GLN A 55 12.44 -15.65 -20.94
CA GLN A 55 11.28 -14.85 -20.56
C GLN A 55 10.78 -15.16 -19.14
N ALA A 56 10.83 -16.42 -18.71
CA ALA A 56 10.39 -16.84 -17.39
C ALA A 56 11.29 -16.29 -16.27
N ALA A 57 12.61 -16.30 -16.47
CA ALA A 57 13.57 -15.73 -15.52
C ALA A 57 13.38 -14.21 -15.37
N PHE A 58 13.14 -13.52 -16.49
CA PHE A 58 12.76 -12.11 -16.47
C PHE A 58 11.45 -11.86 -15.72
N HIS A 59 10.42 -12.67 -15.97
CA HIS A 59 9.12 -12.52 -15.30
C HIS A 59 9.19 -12.74 -13.80
N ARG A 60 10.01 -13.69 -13.33
CA ARG A 60 10.26 -13.90 -11.90
C ARG A 60 10.88 -12.65 -11.26
N ASP A 61 11.93 -12.10 -11.88
CA ASP A 61 12.57 -10.87 -11.39
C ASP A 61 11.65 -9.66 -11.46
N LEU A 62 10.82 -9.57 -12.49
CA LEU A 62 9.79 -8.54 -12.63
C LEU A 62 8.72 -8.66 -11.54
N ALA A 63 8.32 -9.88 -11.16
CA ALA A 63 7.39 -10.12 -10.06
C ALA A 63 7.94 -9.60 -8.74
N ILE A 64 9.20 -9.92 -8.44
CA ILE A 64 9.91 -9.43 -7.25
C ILE A 64 9.98 -7.90 -7.29
N ALA A 65 10.37 -7.32 -8.42
CA ALA A 65 10.41 -5.87 -8.59
C ALA A 65 9.03 -5.22 -8.41
N ALA A 66 7.96 -5.84 -8.89
CA ALA A 66 6.59 -5.33 -8.78
C ALA A 66 6.04 -5.40 -7.35
N VAL A 67 6.37 -6.47 -6.61
CA VAL A 67 6.04 -6.58 -5.17
C VAL A 67 6.76 -5.50 -4.36
N LEU A 68 8.05 -5.29 -4.65
CA LEU A 68 8.88 -4.30 -3.97
C LEU A 68 8.61 -2.87 -4.44
N TRP A 69 7.92 -2.70 -5.57
CA TRP A 69 7.58 -1.39 -6.10
C TRP A 69 6.73 -0.61 -5.11
N ASN A 70 7.08 0.66 -4.96
CA ASN A 70 6.35 1.62 -4.15
C ASN A 70 6.46 2.96 -4.87
N ASP A 71 5.39 3.38 -5.54
CA ASP A 71 5.35 4.71 -6.14
C ASP A 71 5.11 5.81 -5.10
N GLY A 72 4.77 5.46 -3.85
CA GLY A 72 4.63 6.36 -2.70
C GLY A 72 3.44 7.33 -2.80
N GLY A 73 2.96 7.63 -3.99
CA GLY A 73 2.01 8.71 -4.29
C GLY A 73 0.69 8.64 -3.52
N PRO A 74 -0.07 7.53 -3.59
CA PRO A 74 -1.36 7.42 -2.90
C PRO A 74 -1.26 7.56 -1.37
N LEU A 75 -0.21 6.97 -0.78
CA LEU A 75 0.05 7.06 0.66
C LEU A 75 0.49 8.48 1.06
N GLU A 76 1.40 9.09 0.31
CA GLU A 76 1.87 10.46 0.58
C GLU A 76 0.74 11.48 0.52
N GLU A 77 -0.18 11.34 -0.44
CA GLU A 77 -1.35 12.21 -0.53
C GLU A 77 -2.24 12.06 0.71
N THR A 78 -2.51 10.82 1.12
CA THR A 78 -3.32 10.52 2.31
C THR A 78 -2.67 11.09 3.58
N LEU A 79 -1.36 10.87 3.76
CA LEU A 79 -0.60 11.42 4.89
C LEU A 79 -0.61 12.95 4.89
N ARG A 80 -0.52 13.60 3.72
CA ARG A 80 -0.60 15.06 3.59
C ARG A 80 -1.97 15.58 4.01
N ARG A 81 -3.06 14.90 3.61
CA ARG A 81 -4.44 15.25 4.02
C ARG A 81 -4.61 15.12 5.53
N VAL A 82 -4.16 14.00 6.11
CA VAL A 82 -4.20 13.77 7.56
C VAL A 82 -3.40 14.83 8.31
N ARG A 83 -2.15 15.10 7.91
CA ARG A 83 -1.31 16.15 8.54
C ARG A 83 -1.96 17.54 8.46
N THR A 84 -2.66 17.84 7.38
CA THR A 84 -3.40 19.11 7.23
C THR A 84 -4.55 19.18 8.22
N ALA A 85 -5.32 18.10 8.39
CA ALA A 85 -6.41 18.03 9.36
C ALA A 85 -5.92 18.17 10.81
N ILE A 86 -4.80 17.53 11.14
CA ILE A 86 -4.14 17.68 12.45
C ILE A 86 -3.79 19.15 12.73
N ARG A 87 -3.11 19.82 11.78
CA ARG A 87 -2.76 21.26 11.93
C ARG A 87 -3.99 22.16 12.05
N ALA A 88 -5.10 21.78 11.46
CA ALA A 88 -6.37 22.48 11.56
C ALA A 88 -7.15 22.16 12.85
N GLY A 89 -6.59 21.38 13.78
CA GLY A 89 -7.22 21.03 15.05
C GLY A 89 -8.47 20.15 14.88
N LYS A 90 -8.52 19.34 13.82
CA LYS A 90 -9.65 18.43 13.61
C LYS A 90 -9.70 17.34 14.69
N PRO A 91 -10.89 16.86 15.07
CA PRO A 91 -11.00 15.80 16.07
C PRO A 91 -10.42 14.49 15.56
N TRP A 92 -10.09 13.59 16.50
CA TRP A 92 -9.56 12.25 16.24
C TRP A 92 -10.36 11.48 15.18
N SER A 93 -11.68 11.44 15.33
CA SER A 93 -12.59 10.74 14.41
C SER A 93 -12.48 11.25 12.98
N GLU A 94 -12.34 12.57 12.78
CA GLU A 94 -12.18 13.18 11.46
C GLU A 94 -10.82 12.83 10.82
N VAL A 95 -9.76 12.77 11.62
CA VAL A 95 -8.45 12.33 11.13
C VAL A 95 -8.45 10.87 10.73
N VAL A 96 -9.06 10.00 11.53
CA VAL A 96 -9.24 8.58 11.19
C VAL A 96 -10.07 8.43 9.91
N ARG A 97 -11.17 9.18 9.78
CA ARG A 97 -12.02 9.19 8.57
C ARG A 97 -11.22 9.54 7.32
N LEU A 98 -10.45 10.63 7.37
CA LEU A 98 -9.66 11.10 6.23
C LEU A 98 -8.52 10.14 5.87
N GLY A 99 -7.88 9.54 6.88
CA GLY A 99 -6.87 8.50 6.66
C GLY A 99 -7.46 7.26 5.99
N ALA A 100 -8.64 6.83 6.44
CA ALA A 100 -9.31 5.67 5.90
C ALA A 100 -9.88 5.89 4.48
N GLU A 101 -10.40 7.08 4.18
CA GLU A 101 -10.86 7.42 2.82
C GLU A 101 -9.76 7.25 1.78
N GLY A 102 -8.51 7.59 2.12
CA GLY A 102 -7.36 7.41 1.24
C GLY A 102 -6.95 5.95 0.97
N HIS A 103 -7.56 5.00 1.67
CA HIS A 103 -7.33 3.55 1.50
C HIS A 103 -8.53 2.83 0.84
N VAL A 104 -9.50 3.59 0.33
CA VAL A 104 -10.49 3.03 -0.61
C VAL A 104 -9.86 3.01 -1.99
N HIS A 105 -9.58 1.80 -2.47
CA HIS A 105 -8.81 1.56 -3.68
C HIS A 105 -9.67 1.71 -4.94
N ASP A 106 -9.19 2.50 -5.89
CA ASP A 106 -9.70 2.57 -7.25
C ASP A 106 -8.76 1.75 -8.16
N PRO A 107 -9.24 0.67 -8.82
CA PRO A 107 -8.41 -0.17 -9.66
C PRO A 107 -7.67 0.55 -10.80
N HIS A 108 -8.18 1.68 -11.26
CA HIS A 108 -7.52 2.47 -12.30
C HIS A 108 -6.38 3.32 -11.74
N ARG A 109 -6.47 3.74 -10.49
CA ARG A 109 -5.54 4.63 -9.80
C ARG A 109 -4.48 3.86 -8.99
N ASP A 110 -4.88 2.78 -8.33
CA ASP A 110 -4.07 2.05 -7.34
C ASP A 110 -3.47 0.75 -7.90
N ARG A 111 -3.19 0.74 -9.21
CA ARG A 111 -2.73 -0.45 -9.95
C ARG A 111 -1.53 -1.12 -9.29
N GLY A 112 -0.56 -0.35 -8.79
CA GLY A 112 0.64 -0.92 -8.17
C GLY A 112 0.35 -1.68 -6.88
N TYR A 113 -0.50 -1.12 -6.02
CA TYR A 113 -0.95 -1.80 -4.82
C TYR A 113 -1.70 -3.10 -5.16
N LEU A 114 -2.61 -3.05 -6.12
CA LEU A 114 -3.40 -4.21 -6.51
C LEU A 114 -2.61 -5.30 -7.24
N ILE A 115 -1.60 -4.93 -8.05
CA ILE A 115 -0.62 -5.86 -8.61
C ILE A 115 0.13 -6.56 -7.48
N SER A 116 0.64 -5.81 -6.50
CA SER A 116 1.36 -6.36 -5.35
C SER A 116 0.47 -7.30 -4.53
N LEU A 117 -0.80 -6.95 -4.32
CA LEU A 117 -1.80 -7.78 -3.64
C LEU A 117 -2.05 -9.09 -4.40
N ALA A 118 -2.24 -9.03 -5.72
CA ALA A 118 -2.44 -10.22 -6.55
C ALA A 118 -1.20 -11.14 -6.55
N LEU A 119 0.00 -10.59 -6.67
CA LEU A 119 1.25 -11.36 -6.66
C LEU A 119 1.47 -12.06 -5.33
N ARG A 120 1.15 -11.39 -4.22
CA ARG A 120 1.21 -11.97 -2.87
C ARG A 120 0.24 -13.14 -2.71
N ALA A 121 -0.97 -13.04 -3.24
CA ALA A 121 -1.95 -14.11 -3.19
C ALA A 121 -1.48 -15.38 -3.94
N THR A 122 -0.62 -15.23 -4.95
CA THR A 122 -0.08 -16.34 -5.76
C THR A 122 1.37 -16.70 -5.43
N ALA A 123 1.97 -16.13 -4.38
CA ALA A 123 3.39 -16.28 -4.09
C ALA A 123 3.78 -17.66 -3.52
N GLY A 124 2.81 -18.52 -3.18
CA GLY A 124 3.04 -19.77 -2.44
C GLY A 124 4.02 -20.74 -3.09
N ASP A 125 4.10 -20.73 -4.42
CA ASP A 125 4.94 -21.67 -5.18
C ASP A 125 6.35 -21.12 -5.50
N ASP A 126 6.66 -19.87 -5.11
CA ASP A 126 7.93 -19.21 -5.40
C ASP A 126 8.55 -18.57 -4.15
N GLU A 127 9.58 -19.22 -3.61
CA GLU A 127 10.25 -18.81 -2.37
C GLU A 127 10.82 -17.38 -2.40
N ALA A 128 11.32 -16.94 -3.56
CA ALA A 128 11.91 -15.61 -3.69
C ALA A 128 10.82 -14.52 -3.69
N ILE A 129 9.71 -14.77 -4.39
CA ILE A 129 8.56 -13.87 -4.40
C ILE A 129 7.90 -13.84 -3.01
N ARG A 130 7.76 -15.00 -2.36
CA ARG A 130 7.25 -15.11 -0.99
C ARG A 130 8.08 -14.29 -0.01
N THR A 131 9.41 -14.43 -0.07
CA THR A 131 10.35 -13.67 0.78
C THR A 131 10.25 -12.16 0.54
N ALA A 132 10.22 -11.72 -0.73
CA ALA A 132 10.08 -10.32 -1.08
C ALA A 132 8.74 -9.74 -0.56
N THR A 133 7.68 -10.53 -0.67
CA THR A 133 6.34 -10.18 -0.20
C THR A 133 6.27 -10.01 1.31
N VAL A 134 6.82 -10.94 2.08
CA VAL A 134 6.91 -10.85 3.55
C VAL A 134 7.71 -9.63 3.96
N SER A 135 8.91 -9.44 3.39
CA SER A 135 9.76 -8.28 3.70
C SER A 135 9.06 -6.95 3.41
N ARG A 136 8.37 -6.85 2.27
CA ARG A 136 7.60 -5.66 1.91
C ARG A 136 6.47 -5.39 2.89
N HIS A 137 5.68 -6.41 3.22
CA HIS A 137 4.54 -6.29 4.13
C HIS A 137 4.99 -5.84 5.52
N GLU A 138 6.00 -6.51 6.10
CA GLU A 138 6.54 -6.14 7.41
C GLU A 138 7.08 -4.71 7.43
N ASN A 139 7.79 -4.29 6.37
CA ASN A 139 8.29 -2.93 6.28
C ASN A 139 7.13 -1.91 6.23
N SER A 140 6.08 -2.18 5.46
CA SER A 140 4.87 -1.33 5.43
C SER A 140 4.22 -1.21 6.80
N VAL A 141 4.00 -2.35 7.49
CA VAL A 141 3.38 -2.38 8.81
C VAL A 141 4.22 -1.59 9.81
N ARG A 142 5.54 -1.78 9.84
CA ARG A 142 6.43 -1.03 10.74
C ARG A 142 6.44 0.47 10.44
N GLN A 143 6.40 0.88 9.17
CA GLN A 143 6.35 2.30 8.82
C GLN A 143 5.03 2.94 9.25
N PHE A 144 3.91 2.26 9.01
CA PHE A 144 2.60 2.76 9.37
C PHE A 144 2.36 2.73 10.88
N ALA A 145 2.92 1.77 11.61
CA ALA A 145 2.89 1.73 13.07
C ALA A 145 3.55 2.96 13.70
N ARG A 146 4.72 3.40 13.18
CA ARG A 146 5.36 4.64 13.65
C ARG A 146 4.48 5.86 13.43
N PHE A 147 3.78 5.92 12.30
CA PHE A 147 2.83 7.00 12.03
C PHE A 147 1.63 6.96 12.99
N VAL A 148 1.12 5.77 13.31
CA VAL A 148 0.08 5.60 14.34
C VAL A 148 0.59 6.08 15.70
N ASP A 149 1.81 5.74 16.11
CA ASP A 149 2.38 6.22 17.38
C ASP A 149 2.45 7.75 17.45
N GLU A 150 2.84 8.41 16.34
CA GLU A 150 2.83 9.87 16.23
C GLU A 150 1.42 10.45 16.40
N LEU A 151 0.41 9.82 15.77
CA LEU A 151 -0.98 10.24 15.90
C LEU A 151 -1.50 10.07 17.34
N LEU A 152 -1.25 8.91 17.96
CA LEU A 152 -1.68 8.63 19.32
C LEU A 152 -1.07 9.63 20.31
N THR A 153 0.21 9.95 20.14
CA THR A 153 0.89 10.98 20.94
C THR A 153 0.20 12.33 20.79
N HIS A 154 -0.11 12.76 19.56
CA HIS A 154 -0.77 14.04 19.32
C HIS A 154 -2.16 14.11 19.95
N TYR A 155 -2.95 13.05 19.84
CA TYR A 155 -4.31 12.98 20.37
C TYR A 155 -4.39 12.52 21.83
N ARG A 156 -3.24 12.40 22.51
CA ARG A 156 -3.14 11.95 23.91
C ARG A 156 -3.86 10.62 24.14
N ARG A 157 -3.61 9.64 23.26
CA ARG A 157 -4.11 8.28 23.36
C ARG A 157 -2.97 7.30 23.60
N GLY A 158 -3.25 6.22 24.30
CA GLY A 158 -2.36 5.07 24.49
C GLY A 158 -2.92 3.82 23.84
N MET A 159 -2.04 2.88 23.49
CA MET A 159 -2.46 1.52 23.12
C MET A 159 -2.98 0.78 24.37
N ARG A 160 -4.09 0.05 24.23
CA ARG A 160 -4.61 -0.83 25.27
C ARG A 160 -3.80 -2.13 25.33
N PRO A 161 -3.30 -2.54 26.51
CA PRO A 161 -2.71 -3.86 26.68
C PRO A 161 -3.72 -5.00 26.35
N PRO A 162 -3.28 -6.13 25.79
CA PRO A 162 -1.89 -6.51 25.49
C PRO A 162 -1.40 -6.04 24.10
N TYR A 163 -2.16 -5.18 23.41
CA TYR A 163 -1.93 -4.83 22.02
C TYR A 163 -0.86 -3.73 21.86
N GLY A 164 -0.15 -3.77 20.74
CA GLY A 164 0.74 -2.70 20.26
C GLY A 164 0.26 -2.09 18.94
N ALA A 165 0.90 -0.98 18.52
CA ALA A 165 0.54 -0.30 17.27
C ALA A 165 0.65 -1.22 16.04
N VAL A 166 1.59 -2.16 16.06
CA VAL A 166 1.74 -3.19 15.01
C VAL A 166 0.47 -4.03 14.88
N ASP A 167 -0.19 -4.41 15.98
CA ASP A 167 -1.42 -5.22 15.95
C ASP A 167 -2.59 -4.45 15.32
N LEU A 168 -2.77 -3.18 15.75
CA LEU A 168 -3.80 -2.31 15.18
C LEU A 168 -3.58 -2.10 13.67
N VAL A 169 -2.35 -1.79 13.26
CA VAL A 169 -2.00 -1.59 11.86
C VAL A 169 -2.18 -2.87 11.04
N THR A 170 -1.83 -4.02 11.61
CA THR A 170 -2.04 -5.32 10.96
C THR A 170 -3.52 -5.59 10.74
N ALA A 171 -4.38 -5.32 11.73
CA ALA A 171 -5.83 -5.48 11.61
C ALA A 171 -6.44 -4.54 10.56
N ILE A 172 -6.06 -3.26 10.58
CA ILE A 172 -6.48 -2.27 9.58
C ILE A 172 -6.00 -2.68 8.18
N GLY A 173 -4.74 -3.13 8.06
CA GLY A 173 -4.14 -3.57 6.81
C GLY A 173 -4.87 -4.76 6.20
N ALA A 174 -5.17 -5.79 7.00
CA ALA A 174 -5.94 -6.96 6.55
C ALA A 174 -7.33 -6.56 6.06
N LEU A 175 -7.99 -5.64 6.75
CA LEU A 175 -9.28 -5.11 6.33
C LEU A 175 -9.18 -4.31 5.01
N SER A 176 -8.17 -3.46 4.86
CA SER A 176 -7.94 -2.69 3.64
C SER A 176 -7.67 -3.61 2.45
N GLU A 177 -6.90 -4.68 2.65
CA GLU A 177 -6.61 -5.67 1.63
C GLU A 177 -7.87 -6.41 1.18
N GLY A 178 -8.74 -6.79 2.11
CA GLY A 178 -10.04 -7.39 1.77
C GLY A 178 -10.88 -6.48 0.86
N PHE A 179 -10.95 -5.18 1.17
CA PHE A 179 -11.61 -4.21 0.30
C PHE A 179 -10.87 -3.97 -1.02
N GLY A 180 -9.53 -4.08 -1.04
CA GLY A 180 -8.74 -4.09 -2.27
C GLY A 180 -9.11 -5.24 -3.21
N VAL A 181 -9.38 -6.42 -2.67
CA VAL A 181 -9.88 -7.58 -3.45
C VAL A 181 -11.29 -7.33 -4.01
N HIS A 182 -12.17 -6.69 -3.22
CA HIS A 182 -13.50 -6.29 -3.70
C HIS A 182 -13.39 -5.29 -4.86
N ALA A 183 -12.52 -4.29 -4.73
CA ALA A 183 -12.25 -3.31 -5.78
C ALA A 183 -11.76 -3.98 -7.07
N LEU A 184 -10.84 -4.95 -6.97
CA LEU A 184 -10.40 -5.77 -8.11
C LEU A 184 -11.55 -6.53 -8.80
N SER A 185 -12.58 -6.88 -8.05
CA SER A 185 -13.77 -7.59 -8.55
C SER A 185 -14.84 -6.64 -9.09
N GLY A 186 -14.60 -5.33 -9.11
CA GLY A 186 -15.58 -4.32 -9.51
C GLY A 186 -16.72 -4.13 -8.50
N ILE A 187 -16.54 -4.57 -7.26
CA ILE A 187 -17.52 -4.38 -6.19
C ILE A 187 -17.31 -3.01 -5.57
N ASP A 188 -18.32 -2.15 -5.66
CA ASP A 188 -18.28 -0.80 -5.11
C ASP A 188 -18.10 -0.81 -3.59
N HIS A 189 -17.32 0.16 -3.09
CA HIS A 189 -17.08 0.31 -1.66
C HIS A 189 -18.30 0.92 -0.96
N PRO A 190 -18.88 0.26 0.07
CA PRO A 190 -20.07 0.80 0.74
C PRO A 190 -19.79 2.11 1.47
N ARG A 191 -20.74 3.06 1.37
CA ARG A 191 -20.69 4.38 2.01
C ARG A 191 -21.95 4.64 2.82
N TYR A 192 -21.80 5.36 3.93
CA TYR A 192 -22.87 5.65 4.89
C TYR A 192 -22.81 7.10 5.35
N ALA A 193 -23.97 7.69 5.63
CA ALA A 193 -24.06 8.95 6.36
C ALA A 193 -24.03 8.67 7.87
N VAL A 194 -23.00 9.14 8.56
CA VAL A 194 -22.86 9.05 10.03
C VAL A 194 -22.63 10.46 10.55
N ASP A 195 -23.49 10.91 11.46
CA ASP A 195 -23.46 12.26 12.05
C ASP A 195 -23.35 13.39 11.01
N GLY A 196 -24.14 13.27 9.94
CA GLY A 196 -24.18 14.25 8.84
C GLY A 196 -22.95 14.24 7.92
N ARG A 197 -22.00 13.32 8.11
CA ARG A 197 -20.79 13.17 7.28
C ARG A 197 -20.82 11.86 6.50
N GLN A 198 -20.19 11.85 5.33
CA GLN A 198 -20.02 10.63 4.55
C GLN A 198 -18.80 9.84 5.06
N TRP A 199 -19.03 8.56 5.30
CA TRP A 199 -18.04 7.58 5.72
C TRP A 199 -18.05 6.39 4.78
N THR A 200 -16.88 5.81 4.54
CA THR A 200 -16.76 4.48 3.94
C THR A 200 -16.94 3.42 5.02
N LEU A 201 -17.38 2.22 4.65
CA LEU A 201 -17.40 1.09 5.59
C LEU A 201 -16.02 0.87 6.21
N PHE A 202 -14.96 1.06 5.43
CA PHE A 202 -13.59 0.93 5.89
C PHE A 202 -13.27 2.00 6.95
N GLY A 203 -13.70 3.25 6.74
CA GLY A 203 -13.54 4.32 7.72
C GLY A 203 -14.25 4.06 9.04
N VAL A 204 -15.50 3.60 9.00
CA VAL A 204 -16.25 3.26 10.23
C VAL A 204 -15.57 2.10 10.96
N SER A 205 -15.18 1.04 10.25
CA SER A 205 -14.49 -0.10 10.84
C SER A 205 -13.11 0.28 11.39
N THR A 206 -12.37 1.16 10.70
CA THR A 206 -11.07 1.67 11.16
C THR A 206 -11.24 2.48 12.45
N LEU A 207 -12.26 3.34 12.53
CA LEU A 207 -12.57 4.06 13.76
C LEU A 207 -12.91 3.09 14.90
N ALA A 208 -13.73 2.08 14.66
CA ALA A 208 -14.06 1.07 15.67
C ALA A 208 -12.82 0.31 16.17
N LEU A 209 -11.91 -0.08 15.26
CA LEU A 209 -10.63 -0.69 15.63
C LEU A 209 -9.77 0.28 16.45
N CYS A 210 -9.65 1.54 16.02
CA CYS A 210 -8.95 2.57 16.76
C CYS A 210 -9.50 2.73 18.19
N GLU A 211 -10.82 2.83 18.36
CA GLU A 211 -11.46 2.97 19.68
C GLU A 211 -11.36 1.70 20.54
N TYR A 212 -11.24 0.52 19.92
CA TYR A 212 -11.05 -0.73 20.63
C TYR A 212 -9.61 -0.92 21.10
N PHE A 213 -8.63 -0.67 20.23
CA PHE A 213 -7.21 -0.90 20.49
C PHE A 213 -6.55 0.24 21.28
N THR A 214 -7.20 1.40 21.39
CA THR A 214 -6.60 2.58 22.03
C THR A 214 -7.54 3.22 23.02
N GLU A 215 -6.98 3.97 23.96
CA GLU A 215 -7.74 4.72 24.96
C GLU A 215 -7.15 6.09 25.21
N PRO A 216 -7.95 7.08 25.63
CA PRO A 216 -7.43 8.35 26.09
C PRO A 216 -6.49 8.15 27.29
N LEU A 217 -5.37 8.85 27.29
CA LEU A 217 -4.50 8.94 28.46
C LEU A 217 -5.18 9.78 29.55
N GLU A 218 -4.96 9.45 30.82
CA GLU A 218 -5.56 10.17 31.94
C GLU A 218 -5.38 11.70 31.84
N GLY A 219 -6.45 12.44 32.12
CA GLY A 219 -6.49 13.90 31.98
C GLY A 219 -6.63 14.42 30.54
N ALA A 220 -6.89 13.55 29.56
CA ALA A 220 -7.47 13.95 28.28
C ALA A 220 -9.00 13.93 28.42
N GLU A 221 -9.61 15.07 28.73
CA GLU A 221 -11.07 15.20 28.62
C GLU A 221 -11.52 14.79 27.21
N SER A 222 -12.71 14.20 27.12
CA SER A 222 -13.35 13.72 25.90
C SER A 222 -13.51 14.85 24.88
N ALA A 223 -12.46 15.10 24.10
CA ALA A 223 -12.51 16.00 22.97
C ALA A 223 -13.31 15.34 21.84
N GLY A 224 -14.63 15.42 21.91
CA GLY A 224 -15.52 15.07 20.80
C GLY A 224 -16.78 14.31 21.20
N ALA A 225 -17.68 14.96 21.93
CA ALA A 225 -19.11 14.72 21.81
C ALA A 225 -19.77 16.10 21.65
N ASP A 226 -19.79 16.59 20.41
CA ASP A 226 -20.74 17.58 19.85
C ASP A 226 -20.52 17.68 18.33
#